data_AF-A0A7X8PGP9-F1
#
_entry.id   AF-A0A7X8PGP9-F1
#
_cell.length_a   1.000
_cell.length_b   1.000
_cell.length_c   1.000
_cell.angle_alpha   90.00
_cell.angle_beta   90.00
_cell.angle_gamma   90.00
#
_symmetry.space_group_name_H-M   'P 1'
#
loop_
_entity.id
_entity.type
_entity.pdbx_description
1 polymer ?
#
loop_
_entity_poly.entity_id
_entity_poly.type
_entity_poly.pdbx_seq_one_letter_code
_entity_poly.pdbx_strand_id
1 'polypeptide(L)'
;MTRQPDRYRSFSALGEHETEGVDYRIRIEDRSSNVAVIAPHGGVIEPATSQIALAIAGASLSLYCFEGLDAVRLHHELHVTSDNFDEPAAGSLLTKSSVVVAIHGRADRDDPETSWVGGLELSLRNRIAEALCRNGFAAVVRAKGEALAGTSAGNICNRGKRRAGVQIEIPRGVRDALMADAEKLKRYAGAVRQAIDEFDYALSSGEDL
;
A
#
# COMPACT_ATOMS: atom_id res chain seq x y z
N MET A 1 -3.46 17.30 -15.33
CA MET A 1 -4.84 16.83 -15.08
C MET A 1 -5.05 16.58 -13.60
N THR A 2 -6.05 17.21 -12.98
CA THR A 2 -6.50 16.94 -11.60
C THR A 2 -7.12 15.54 -11.52
N ARG A 3 -6.91 14.83 -10.41
CA ARG A 3 -7.55 13.52 -10.19
C ARG A 3 -9.06 13.73 -10.11
N GLN A 4 -9.83 12.92 -10.84
CA GLN A 4 -11.29 12.94 -10.74
C GLN A 4 -11.71 12.53 -9.32
N PRO A 5 -12.78 13.12 -8.77
CA PRO A 5 -13.30 12.69 -7.48
C PRO A 5 -13.73 11.22 -7.56
N ASP A 6 -13.60 10.51 -6.43
CA ASP A 6 -14.04 9.12 -6.35
C ASP A 6 -15.54 9.03 -6.60
N ARG A 7 -15.97 7.99 -7.33
CA ARG A 7 -17.38 7.73 -7.63
C ARG A 7 -18.16 7.40 -6.36
N TYR A 8 -17.55 6.62 -5.48
CA TYR A 8 -18.13 6.21 -4.20
C TYR A 8 -17.44 6.95 -3.06
N ARG A 9 -18.23 7.37 -2.06
CA ARG A 9 -17.71 8.10 -0.90
C ARG A 9 -17.00 7.21 0.11
N SER A 10 -17.27 5.90 0.10
CA SER A 10 -16.66 4.87 0.94
C SER A 10 -16.79 3.50 0.28
N PHE A 11 -16.13 2.46 0.82
CA PHE A 11 -16.35 1.08 0.39
C PHE A 11 -17.78 0.63 0.70
N SER A 12 -18.36 1.01 1.84
CA SER A 12 -19.75 0.65 2.16
C SER A 12 -20.72 1.09 1.06
N ALA A 13 -20.56 2.32 0.53
CA ALA A 13 -21.35 2.80 -0.60
C ALA A 13 -21.02 2.07 -1.91
N LEU A 14 -19.76 1.68 -2.13
CA LEU A 14 -19.35 0.86 -3.27
C LEU A 14 -20.06 -0.51 -3.23
N GLY A 15 -20.09 -1.17 -2.07
CA GLY A 15 -20.69 -2.49 -1.88
C GLY A 15 -22.20 -2.54 -2.05
N GLU A 16 -22.90 -1.40 -2.06
CA GLU A 16 -24.33 -1.31 -2.40
C GLU A 16 -24.58 -1.44 -3.91
N HIS A 17 -23.56 -1.17 -4.73
CA HIS A 17 -23.69 -1.07 -6.19
C HIS A 17 -22.81 -2.08 -6.96
N GLU A 18 -21.72 -2.54 -6.36
CA GLU A 18 -20.74 -3.42 -6.99
C GLU A 18 -20.79 -4.81 -6.35
N THR A 19 -20.57 -5.86 -7.14
CA THR A 19 -20.69 -7.26 -6.71
C THR A 19 -19.32 -7.92 -6.55
N GLU A 20 -19.05 -8.46 -5.37
CA GLU A 20 -17.84 -9.28 -5.15
C GLU A 20 -17.85 -10.54 -6.03
N GLY A 21 -16.70 -10.88 -6.61
CA GLY A 21 -16.53 -11.97 -7.58
C GLY A 21 -16.88 -11.58 -9.02
N VAL A 22 -17.49 -10.41 -9.24
CA VAL A 22 -17.80 -9.87 -10.57
C VAL A 22 -17.01 -8.59 -10.81
N ASP A 23 -17.25 -7.55 -10.02
CA ASP A 23 -16.64 -6.23 -10.18
C ASP A 23 -15.32 -6.11 -9.41
N TYR A 24 -15.27 -6.69 -8.21
CA TYR A 24 -14.09 -6.71 -7.35
C TYR A 24 -13.91 -8.06 -6.65
N ARG A 25 -12.75 -8.29 -6.05
CA ARG A 25 -12.53 -9.35 -5.06
C ARG A 25 -11.75 -8.83 -3.86
N ILE A 26 -11.98 -9.43 -2.70
CA ILE A 26 -11.16 -9.21 -1.51
C ILE A 26 -10.26 -10.43 -1.31
N ARG A 27 -8.95 -10.19 -1.17
CA ARG A 27 -7.99 -11.19 -0.71
C ARG A 27 -7.47 -10.80 0.65
N ILE A 28 -7.56 -11.72 1.60
CA ILE A 28 -7.07 -11.52 2.96
C ILE A 28 -6.30 -12.75 3.43
N GLU A 29 -5.16 -12.51 4.07
CA GLU A 29 -4.40 -13.54 4.76
C GLU A 29 -4.03 -12.99 6.13
N ASP A 30 -4.80 -13.35 7.16
CA ASP A 30 -4.52 -12.99 8.55
C ASP A 30 -3.50 -13.98 9.12
N ARG A 31 -2.25 -13.53 9.20
CA ARG A 31 -1.12 -14.32 9.72
C ARG A 31 -0.76 -13.94 11.15
N SER A 32 -1.59 -13.13 11.81
CA SER A 32 -1.33 -12.61 13.16
C SER A 32 0.04 -11.92 13.30
N SER A 33 0.55 -11.31 12.24
CA SER A 33 1.82 -10.58 12.28
C SER A 33 1.65 -9.15 12.78
N ASN A 34 2.72 -8.61 13.37
CA ASN A 34 2.79 -7.22 13.82
C ASN A 34 2.60 -6.21 12.68
N VAL A 35 3.02 -6.56 11.46
CA VAL A 35 2.88 -5.70 10.29
C VAL A 35 1.91 -6.33 9.29
N ALA A 36 0.93 -5.54 8.83
CA ALA A 36 0.09 -5.89 7.69
C ALA A 36 0.54 -5.13 6.44
N VAL A 37 0.67 -5.82 5.31
CA VAL A 37 0.94 -5.22 3.99
C VAL A 37 -0.38 -5.19 3.23
N ILE A 38 -0.78 -4.03 2.72
CA ILE A 38 -2.09 -3.89 2.08
C ILE A 38 -2.00 -3.22 0.71
N ALA A 39 -2.89 -3.59 -0.20
CA ALA A 39 -3.13 -2.89 -1.46
C ALA A 39 -4.64 -2.57 -1.55
N PRO A 40 -5.08 -1.40 -1.07
CA PRO A 40 -6.50 -1.03 -1.09
C PRO A 40 -7.01 -0.72 -2.50
N HIS A 41 -6.12 -0.57 -3.49
CA HIS A 41 -6.45 -0.27 -4.89
C HIS A 41 -5.81 -1.30 -5.84
N GLY A 42 -5.95 -2.57 -5.52
CA GLY A 42 -5.44 -3.70 -6.30
C GLY A 42 -6.15 -3.95 -7.63
N GLY A 43 -5.69 -4.98 -8.33
CA GLY A 43 -6.26 -5.38 -9.62
C GLY A 43 -6.11 -4.28 -10.67
N VAL A 44 -7.20 -3.94 -11.36
CA VAL A 44 -7.17 -2.92 -12.43
C VAL A 44 -7.16 -1.47 -11.92
N ILE A 45 -7.39 -1.23 -10.62
CA ILE A 45 -7.54 0.12 -10.05
C ILE A 45 -6.20 0.87 -10.08
N GLU A 46 -5.19 0.31 -9.41
CA GLU A 46 -3.80 0.70 -9.51
C GLU A 46 -3.00 -0.57 -9.87
N PRO A 47 -2.80 -0.86 -11.17
CA PRO A 47 -2.23 -2.12 -11.63
C PRO A 47 -0.94 -2.53 -10.92
N ALA A 48 -0.75 -3.84 -10.68
CA ALA A 48 0.42 -4.43 -10.02
C ALA A 48 0.58 -4.20 -8.50
N THR A 49 -0.22 -3.33 -7.87
CA THR A 49 -0.09 -3.07 -6.42
C THR A 49 -0.33 -4.33 -5.57
N SER A 50 -1.30 -5.17 -5.95
CA SER A 50 -1.55 -6.46 -5.29
C SER A 50 -0.37 -7.42 -5.39
N GLN A 51 0.24 -7.54 -6.57
CA GLN A 51 1.40 -8.39 -6.81
C GLN A 51 2.62 -7.91 -6.01
N ILE A 52 2.81 -6.60 -5.90
CA ILE A 52 3.88 -6.00 -5.09
C ILE A 52 3.61 -6.25 -3.59
N ALA A 53 2.38 -6.00 -3.12
CA ALA A 53 1.99 -6.27 -1.74
C ALA A 53 2.18 -7.75 -1.37
N LEU A 54 1.80 -8.67 -2.26
CA LEU A 54 2.02 -10.10 -2.13
C LEU A 54 3.51 -10.46 -2.01
N ALA A 55 4.35 -9.91 -2.89
CA ALA A 55 5.77 -10.15 -2.88
C ALA A 55 6.44 -9.67 -1.58
N ILE A 56 6.01 -8.51 -1.05
CA ILE A 56 6.51 -7.98 0.22
C ILE A 56 6.00 -8.83 1.40
N ALA A 57 4.71 -9.17 1.41
CA ALA A 57 4.11 -9.91 2.51
C ALA A 57 4.72 -11.32 2.66
N GLY A 58 5.05 -11.94 1.52
CA GLY A 58 5.57 -13.30 1.48
C GLY A 58 4.61 -14.27 2.18
N ALA A 59 5.19 -15.23 2.92
CA ALA A 59 4.43 -16.24 3.65
C ALA A 59 4.14 -15.87 5.12
N SER A 60 4.61 -14.72 5.61
CA SER A 60 4.68 -14.45 7.06
C SER A 60 4.03 -13.15 7.52
N LEU A 61 3.85 -12.14 6.66
CA LEU A 61 3.15 -10.91 7.04
C LEU A 61 1.69 -10.98 6.63
N SER A 62 0.78 -10.51 7.47
CA SER A 62 -0.63 -10.37 7.15
C SER A 62 -0.81 -9.55 5.87
N LEU A 63 -1.75 -9.95 5.03
CA LEU A 63 -2.00 -9.35 3.72
C LEU A 63 -3.47 -8.96 3.58
N TYR A 64 -3.72 -7.81 2.94
CA TYR A 64 -5.03 -7.47 2.39
C TYR A 64 -4.89 -6.89 0.98
N CYS A 65 -5.76 -7.28 0.06
CA CYS A 65 -5.89 -6.66 -1.25
C CYS A 65 -7.38 -6.50 -1.60
N PHE A 66 -7.77 -5.30 -2.01
CA PHE A 66 -9.04 -5.05 -2.69
C PHE A 66 -8.72 -4.93 -4.18
N GLU A 67 -9.24 -5.83 -5.01
CA GLU A 67 -8.86 -5.91 -6.42
C GLU A 67 -10.05 -5.68 -7.33
N GLY A 68 -9.97 -4.66 -8.21
CA GLY A 68 -10.89 -4.55 -9.33
C GLY A 68 -10.64 -5.66 -10.35
N LEU A 69 -11.70 -6.30 -10.85
CA LEU A 69 -11.63 -7.47 -11.74
C LEU A 69 -11.84 -7.15 -13.22
N ASP A 70 -12.60 -6.12 -13.54
CA ASP A 70 -13.01 -5.83 -14.93
C ASP A 70 -12.03 -4.88 -15.64
N ALA A 71 -11.28 -5.40 -16.61
CA ALA A 71 -10.34 -4.62 -17.42
C ALA A 71 -11.00 -3.68 -18.45
N VAL A 72 -12.30 -3.82 -18.70
CA VAL A 72 -13.07 -2.92 -19.58
C VAL A 72 -13.51 -1.66 -18.84
N ARG A 73 -13.62 -1.72 -17.51
CA ARG A 73 -13.94 -0.56 -16.68
C ARG A 73 -12.81 0.45 -16.64
N LEU A 74 -13.19 1.72 -16.44
CA LEU A 74 -12.22 2.75 -16.15
C LEU A 74 -11.62 2.51 -14.75
N HIS A 75 -10.30 2.55 -14.66
CA HIS A 75 -9.53 2.22 -13.44
C HIS A 75 -9.95 3.02 -12.18
N HIS A 76 -10.60 4.17 -12.33
CA HIS A 76 -11.00 5.03 -11.22
C HIS A 76 -12.40 4.71 -10.67
N GLU A 77 -13.20 3.87 -11.34
CA GLU A 77 -14.60 3.65 -10.94
C GLU A 77 -14.76 2.95 -9.60
N LEU A 78 -13.85 2.04 -9.27
CA LEU A 78 -13.81 1.34 -7.98
C LEU A 78 -12.86 1.99 -6.98
N HIS A 79 -12.21 3.10 -7.37
CA HIS A 79 -11.28 3.78 -6.49
C HIS A 79 -12.05 4.50 -5.36
N VAL A 80 -11.67 4.22 -4.10
CA VAL A 80 -12.12 4.94 -2.90
C VAL A 80 -10.89 5.39 -2.13
N THR A 81 -10.73 6.70 -1.93
CA THR A 81 -9.58 7.28 -1.24
C THR A 81 -9.29 6.63 0.10
N SER A 82 -8.00 6.45 0.40
CA SER A 82 -7.50 5.83 1.63
C SER A 82 -8.10 6.42 2.91
N ASP A 83 -8.45 7.71 2.90
CA ASP A 83 -9.10 8.39 4.02
C ASP A 83 -10.53 7.91 4.29
N ASN A 84 -11.22 7.41 3.26
CA ASN A 84 -12.61 6.99 3.33
C ASN A 84 -12.83 5.49 3.09
N PHE A 85 -11.76 4.74 2.84
CA PHE A 85 -11.83 3.30 2.62
C PHE A 85 -12.21 2.57 3.91
N ASP A 86 -13.43 2.05 4.00
CA ASP A 86 -14.06 1.50 5.20
C ASP A 86 -14.45 0.02 5.06
N GLU A 87 -13.74 -0.73 4.20
CA GLU A 87 -14.02 -2.16 4.00
C GLU A 87 -13.85 -2.95 5.32
N PRO A 88 -14.87 -3.72 5.75
CA PRO A 88 -14.87 -4.39 7.06
C PRO A 88 -13.74 -5.40 7.31
N ALA A 89 -13.35 -6.21 6.31
CA ALA A 89 -12.30 -7.20 6.47
C ALA A 89 -10.91 -6.56 6.62
N ALA A 90 -10.64 -5.49 5.88
CA ALA A 90 -9.48 -4.63 6.05
C ALA A 90 -9.47 -4.10 7.48
N GLY A 91 -10.53 -3.40 7.91
CA GLY A 91 -10.62 -2.85 9.27
C GLY A 91 -10.35 -3.91 10.35
N SER A 92 -10.91 -5.10 10.20
CA SER A 92 -10.69 -6.24 11.09
C SER A 92 -9.23 -6.69 11.13
N LEU A 93 -8.53 -6.71 9.99
CA LEU A 93 -7.10 -7.03 9.93
C LEU A 93 -6.23 -5.94 10.57
N LEU A 94 -6.48 -4.67 10.24
CA LEU A 94 -5.66 -3.55 10.71
C LEU A 94 -5.71 -3.40 12.23
N THR A 95 -6.86 -3.67 12.86
CA THR A 95 -6.97 -3.64 14.33
C THR A 95 -6.14 -4.72 15.03
N LYS A 96 -5.72 -5.77 14.33
CA LYS A 96 -4.85 -6.83 14.88
C LYS A 96 -3.37 -6.56 14.66
N SER A 97 -3.01 -5.81 13.62
CA SER A 97 -1.62 -5.45 13.32
C SER A 97 -1.18 -4.14 13.99
N SER A 98 0.06 -4.11 14.45
CA SER A 98 0.68 -2.92 15.07
C SER A 98 0.87 -1.79 14.06
N VAL A 99 1.42 -2.12 12.89
CA VAL A 99 1.72 -1.17 11.80
C VAL A 99 1.16 -1.70 10.48
N VAL A 100 0.82 -0.78 9.59
CA VAL A 100 0.29 -1.08 8.26
C VAL A 100 1.19 -0.43 7.21
N VAL A 101 1.58 -1.20 6.20
CA VAL A 101 2.30 -0.71 5.02
C VAL A 101 1.36 -0.80 3.81
N ALA A 102 0.87 0.34 3.34
CA ALA A 102 -0.05 0.42 2.21
C ALA A 102 0.71 0.67 0.90
N ILE A 103 0.46 -0.18 -0.10
CA ILE A 103 1.01 -0.11 -1.45
C ILE A 103 -0.02 0.53 -2.37
N HIS A 104 0.38 1.60 -3.02
CA HIS A 104 -0.42 2.37 -3.95
C HIS A 104 0.34 2.57 -5.27
N GLY A 105 -0.41 2.85 -6.33
CA GLY A 105 0.09 3.25 -7.61
C GLY A 105 -0.21 4.71 -7.88
N ARG A 106 0.83 5.49 -8.22
CA ARG A 106 0.66 6.84 -8.75
C ARG A 106 0.87 6.87 -10.26
N ALA A 107 0.34 7.92 -10.90
CA ALA A 107 0.67 8.23 -12.28
C ALA A 107 2.09 8.79 -12.37
N ASP A 108 2.77 8.54 -13.49
CA ASP A 108 4.14 9.00 -13.73
C ASP A 108 4.24 10.53 -13.71
N ARG A 109 3.42 11.21 -14.52
CA ARG A 109 3.53 12.67 -14.75
C ARG A 109 4.99 13.02 -15.09
N ASP A 110 5.55 14.04 -14.44
CA ASP A 110 6.92 14.51 -14.67
C ASP A 110 7.97 13.70 -13.88
N ASP A 111 7.55 12.68 -13.12
CA ASP A 111 8.41 11.82 -12.31
C ASP A 111 8.01 10.34 -12.51
N PRO A 112 8.50 9.64 -13.56
CA PRO A 112 8.13 8.26 -13.84
C PRO A 112 8.87 7.21 -13.00
N GLU A 113 9.88 7.60 -12.21
CA GLU A 113 10.84 6.67 -11.61
C GLU A 113 10.81 6.62 -10.09
N THR A 114 10.35 7.68 -9.42
CA THR A 114 10.53 7.80 -7.96
C THR A 114 9.34 7.26 -7.18
N SER A 115 9.56 6.25 -6.34
CA SER A 115 8.57 5.84 -5.34
C SER A 115 8.47 6.90 -4.23
N TRP A 116 7.26 7.33 -3.89
CA TRP A 116 7.04 8.30 -2.82
C TRP A 116 6.62 7.58 -1.54
N VAL A 117 7.40 7.76 -0.47
CA VAL A 117 7.23 7.02 0.79
C VAL A 117 6.77 7.96 1.89
N GLY A 118 5.51 7.81 2.31
CA GLY A 118 4.84 8.65 3.31
C GLY A 118 4.35 7.86 4.52
N GLY A 119 3.39 8.42 5.24
CA GLY A 119 2.80 7.85 6.44
C GLY A 119 3.34 8.47 7.74
N LEU A 120 2.72 8.09 8.86
CA LEU A 120 3.03 8.63 10.19
C LEU A 120 4.09 7.81 10.95
N GLU A 121 4.41 6.57 10.53
CA GLU A 121 5.47 5.78 11.16
C GLU A 121 6.83 6.15 10.54
N LEU A 122 7.43 7.23 11.06
CA LEU A 122 8.58 7.90 10.45
C LEU A 122 9.82 7.02 10.40
N SER A 123 10.06 6.19 11.44
CA SER A 123 11.23 5.31 11.52
C SER A 123 11.17 4.26 10.39
N LEU A 124 10.04 3.54 10.27
CA LEU A 124 9.85 2.56 9.19
C LEU A 124 9.82 3.23 7.79
N ARG A 125 9.15 4.38 7.65
CA ARG A 125 9.09 5.14 6.39
C ARG A 125 10.48 5.47 5.87
N ASN A 126 11.34 6.00 6.73
CA ASN A 126 12.71 6.38 6.35
C ASN A 126 13.53 5.13 6.00
N ARG A 127 13.46 4.06 6.80
CA ARG A 127 14.14 2.78 6.52
C ARG A 127 13.74 2.20 5.16
N ILE A 128 12.45 2.24 4.81
CA ILE A 128 11.95 1.78 3.51
C ILE A 128 12.52 2.61 2.36
N ALA A 129 12.47 3.94 2.45
CA ALA A 129 13.00 4.81 1.41
C ALA A 129 14.50 4.58 1.18
N GLU A 130 15.28 4.49 2.27
CA GLU A 130 16.71 4.20 2.19
C GLU A 130 17.00 2.81 1.64
N ALA A 131 16.25 1.78 2.07
CA ALA A 131 16.43 0.41 1.58
C ALA A 131 16.16 0.30 0.08
N LEU A 132 15.13 0.99 -0.43
CA LEU A 132 14.86 1.09 -1.86
C LEU A 132 16.03 1.74 -2.61
N CYS A 133 16.52 2.89 -2.12
CA CYS A 133 17.67 3.58 -2.71
C CYS A 133 18.94 2.72 -2.73
N ARG A 134 19.25 2.03 -1.62
CA ARG A 134 20.40 1.10 -1.54
C ARG A 134 20.30 -0.07 -2.52
N ASN A 135 19.08 -0.45 -2.91
CA ASN A 135 18.83 -1.52 -3.87
C ASN A 135 18.63 -1.02 -5.32
N GLY A 136 18.97 0.25 -5.59
CA GLY A 136 18.97 0.83 -6.93
C GLY A 136 17.59 1.30 -7.41
N PHE A 137 16.65 1.55 -6.51
CA PHE A 137 15.35 2.13 -6.81
C PHE A 137 15.26 3.55 -6.31
N ALA A 138 14.84 4.49 -7.16
CA ALA A 138 14.58 5.86 -6.72
C ALA A 138 13.42 5.88 -5.73
N ALA A 139 13.66 6.43 -4.54
CA ALA A 139 12.63 6.63 -3.52
C ALA A 139 12.88 7.94 -2.77
N VAL A 140 11.80 8.64 -2.43
CA VAL A 140 11.86 9.88 -1.65
C VAL A 140 10.79 9.89 -0.57
N VAL A 141 11.15 10.42 0.59
CA VAL A 141 10.20 10.61 1.70
C VAL A 141 9.23 11.75 1.36
N ARG A 142 7.96 11.57 1.74
CA ARG A 142 6.93 12.62 1.74
C ARG A 142 6.51 12.96 3.16
N ALA A 143 6.55 14.25 3.46
CA ALA A 143 6.18 14.86 4.73
C ALA A 143 4.78 15.48 4.68
N LYS A 144 4.25 15.82 5.86
CA LYS A 144 2.93 16.44 6.00
C LYS A 144 2.84 17.73 5.17
N GLY A 145 1.77 17.84 4.39
CA GLY A 145 1.52 18.98 3.49
C GLY A 145 1.96 18.72 2.05
N GLU A 146 2.76 17.68 1.80
CA GLU A 146 3.12 17.26 0.45
C GLU A 146 2.04 16.34 -0.15
N ALA A 147 1.92 16.36 -1.49
CA ALA A 147 0.98 15.48 -2.19
C ALA A 147 1.29 14.00 -1.91
N LEU A 148 0.24 13.20 -1.70
CA LEU A 148 0.31 11.76 -1.41
C LEU A 148 1.22 11.38 -0.24
N ALA A 149 1.32 12.25 0.78
CA ALA A 149 2.16 11.98 1.95
C ALA A 149 1.56 10.97 2.93
N GLY A 150 0.29 10.57 2.80
CA GLY A 150 -0.33 9.58 3.68
C GLY A 150 -0.38 9.96 5.17
N THR A 151 -0.30 11.25 5.51
CA THR A 151 -0.18 11.72 6.91
C THR A 151 -1.52 12.01 7.61
N SER A 152 -2.65 11.76 6.94
CA SER A 152 -3.96 11.93 7.58
C SER A 152 -4.22 10.79 8.56
N ALA A 153 -4.77 11.11 9.74
CA ALA A 153 -5.21 10.09 10.69
C ALA A 153 -6.35 9.21 10.14
N GLY A 154 -7.09 9.72 9.14
CA GLY A 154 -8.10 8.97 8.41
C GLY A 154 -7.50 8.02 7.37
N ASN A 155 -6.27 8.21 6.91
CA ASN A 155 -5.68 7.33 5.89
C ASN A 155 -5.56 5.89 6.41
N ILE A 156 -6.00 4.92 5.62
CA ILE A 156 -6.01 3.49 5.95
C ILE A 156 -4.67 2.95 6.48
N CYS A 157 -3.53 3.45 6.00
CA CYS A 157 -2.22 3.02 6.52
C CYS A 157 -2.01 3.43 7.99
N ASN A 158 -2.68 4.47 8.49
CA ASN A 158 -2.56 4.93 9.87
C ASN A 158 -3.61 4.33 10.80
N ARG A 159 -4.29 3.24 10.40
CA ARG A 159 -5.36 2.61 11.19
C ARG A 159 -4.94 1.31 11.89
N GLY A 160 -3.66 0.99 11.89
CA GLY A 160 -3.08 -0.05 12.77
C GLY A 160 -3.11 0.35 14.25
N LYS A 161 -2.75 -0.56 15.16
CA LYS A 161 -2.79 -0.29 16.63
C LYS A 161 -1.95 0.92 17.04
N ARG A 162 -0.79 1.15 16.42
CA ARG A 162 0.07 2.32 16.70
C ARG A 162 -0.46 3.63 16.13
N ARG A 163 -1.51 3.57 15.29
CA ARG A 163 -2.08 4.71 14.57
C ARG A 163 -1.08 5.47 13.71
N ALA A 164 -0.02 4.77 13.32
CA ALA A 164 1.06 5.26 12.49
C ALA A 164 1.49 4.12 11.56
N GLY A 165 1.37 4.33 10.27
CA GLY A 165 1.83 3.39 9.25
C GLY A 165 2.61 4.06 8.15
N VAL A 166 2.83 3.32 7.07
CA VAL A 166 3.60 3.75 5.92
C VAL A 166 2.77 3.62 4.65
N GLN A 167 2.89 4.61 3.76
CA GLN A 167 2.31 4.58 2.43
C GLN A 167 3.45 4.58 1.40
N ILE A 168 3.38 3.70 0.39
CA ILE A 168 4.32 3.66 -0.73
C ILE A 168 3.54 3.89 -2.03
N GLU A 169 3.78 5.01 -2.68
CA GLU A 169 3.16 5.39 -3.95
C GLU A 169 4.14 5.12 -5.10
N ILE A 170 3.84 4.12 -5.93
CA ILE A 170 4.75 3.60 -6.94
C ILE A 170 4.31 4.08 -8.34
N PRO A 171 5.15 4.77 -9.11
CA PRO A 171 4.80 5.23 -10.46
C PRO A 171 4.46 4.06 -11.39
N ARG A 172 3.69 4.34 -12.44
CA ARG A 172 3.25 3.34 -13.42
C ARG A 172 4.44 2.70 -14.13
N GLY A 173 5.41 3.50 -14.57
CA GLY A 173 6.62 3.00 -15.21
C GLY A 173 7.40 2.00 -14.34
N VAL A 174 7.55 2.29 -13.04
CA VAL A 174 8.18 1.36 -12.10
C VAL A 174 7.34 0.10 -11.90
N ARG A 175 6.02 0.22 -11.69
CA ARG A 175 5.13 -0.94 -11.53
C ARG A 175 5.18 -1.87 -12.74
N ASP A 176 5.13 -1.33 -13.96
CA ASP A 176 5.24 -2.10 -15.19
C ASP A 176 6.62 -2.78 -15.31
N ALA A 177 7.70 -2.08 -14.95
CA ALA A 177 9.05 -2.65 -14.95
C ALA A 177 9.22 -3.78 -13.91
N LEU A 178 8.55 -3.69 -12.75
CA LEU A 178 8.54 -4.77 -11.75
C LEU A 178 7.76 -5.99 -12.26
N MET A 179 6.65 -5.80 -12.99
CA MET A 179 5.90 -6.92 -13.56
C MET A 179 6.62 -7.58 -14.74
N ALA A 180 7.44 -6.84 -15.47
CA ALA A 180 8.22 -7.37 -16.60
C ALA A 180 9.48 -8.14 -16.16
N ASP A 181 9.95 -7.97 -14.92
CA ASP A 181 11.20 -8.56 -14.43
C ASP A 181 11.02 -9.08 -12.99
N ALA A 182 10.88 -10.41 -12.88
CA ALA A 182 10.68 -11.09 -11.59
C ALA A 182 11.83 -10.88 -10.59
N GLU A 183 13.08 -10.77 -11.06
CA GLU A 183 14.22 -10.49 -10.17
C GLU A 183 14.20 -9.03 -9.71
N LYS A 184 13.75 -8.09 -10.55
CA LYS A 184 13.52 -6.70 -10.14
C LYS A 184 12.39 -6.59 -9.11
N LEU A 185 11.27 -7.29 -9.31
CA LEU A 185 10.20 -7.38 -8.31
C LEU A 185 10.72 -7.94 -6.99
N LYS A 186 11.45 -9.05 -7.04
CA LYS A 186 12.04 -9.68 -5.86
C LYS A 186 12.98 -8.74 -5.11
N ARG A 187 13.83 -7.98 -5.81
CA ARG A 187 14.71 -6.99 -5.18
C ARG A 187 13.94 -5.82 -4.56
N TYR A 188 12.95 -5.27 -5.26
CA TYR A 188 12.12 -4.19 -4.74
C TYR A 188 11.36 -4.63 -3.48
N ALA A 189 10.65 -5.75 -3.57
CA ALA A 189 9.89 -6.32 -2.47
C ALA A 189 10.81 -6.72 -1.30
N GLY A 190 11.96 -7.32 -1.60
CA GLY A 190 12.98 -7.69 -0.62
C GLY A 190 13.54 -6.49 0.14
N ALA A 191 13.77 -5.35 -0.53
CA ALA A 191 14.23 -4.12 0.12
C ALA A 191 13.20 -3.57 1.11
N VAL A 192 11.92 -3.50 0.71
CA VAL A 192 10.84 -3.10 1.62
C VAL A 192 10.70 -4.09 2.77
N ARG A 193 10.77 -5.40 2.46
CA ARG A 193 10.63 -6.46 3.44
C ARG A 193 11.73 -6.43 4.50
N GLN A 194 12.99 -6.25 4.07
CA GLN A 194 14.11 -6.12 4.99
C GLN A 194 13.91 -4.94 5.95
N ALA A 195 13.49 -3.78 5.46
CA ALA A 195 13.21 -2.62 6.31
C ALA A 195 12.08 -2.89 7.32
N ILE A 196 11.06 -3.68 6.94
CA ILE A 196 10.00 -4.14 7.85
C ILE A 196 10.57 -5.07 8.93
N ASP A 197 11.37 -6.08 8.55
CA ASP A 197 11.92 -7.05 9.48
C ASP A 197 12.87 -6.39 10.50
N GLU A 198 13.71 -5.44 10.04
CA GLU A 198 14.59 -4.64 10.92
C GLU A 198 13.80 -3.77 11.91
N PHE A 199 12.69 -3.17 11.46
CA PHE A 199 11.82 -2.37 12.30
C PHE A 199 11.04 -3.22 13.31
N ASP A 200 10.51 -4.37 12.90
CA ASP A 200 9.77 -5.28 13.79
C ASP A 200 10.70 -5.89 14.85
N TYR A 201 11.94 -6.20 14.47
CA TYR A 201 12.97 -6.60 15.43
C TYR A 201 13.22 -5.50 16.48
N ALA A 202 13.45 -4.25 16.05
CA ALA A 202 13.66 -3.11 16.96
C ALA A 202 12.44 -2.86 17.89
N LEU A 203 11.22 -2.99 17.36
CA LEU A 203 10.00 -2.93 18.16
C LEU A 203 9.95 -4.01 19.24
N SER A 204 10.39 -5.23 18.91
CA SER A 204 10.36 -6.38 19.83
C SER A 204 11.49 -6.36 20.88
N SER A 205 12.64 -5.76 20.54
CA SER A 205 13.80 -5.65 21.43
C SER A 205 13.69 -4.49 22.42
N GLY A 206 12.72 -3.58 22.24
CA GLY A 206 12.57 -2.39 23.07
C GLY A 206 13.69 -1.38 22.88
N GLU A 207 14.43 -1.46 21.78
CA GLU A 207 15.36 -0.42 21.36
C GLU A 207 14.56 0.83 20.97
N ASP A 208 15.00 2.01 21.42
CA ASP A 208 14.37 3.28 21.03
C ASP A 208 14.44 3.44 19.50
N LEU A 209 13.26 3.56 18.88
CA LEU A 209 13.01 3.60 17.42
C LEU A 209 13.35 4.92 16.74
#